data_AF-A0A6I3WTB4-F1
#
_entry.id   AF-A0A6I3WTB4-F1
#
_cell.length_a   1.000
_cell.length_b   1.000
_cell.length_c   1.000
_cell.angle_alpha   90.00
_cell.angle_beta   90.00
_cell.angle_gamma   90.00
#
_symmetry.space_group_name_H-M   'P 1'
#
loop_
_entity.id
_entity.type
_entity.pdbx_description
1 polymer ?
#
loop_
_entity_poly.entity_id
_entity_poly.type
_entity_poly.pdbx_seq_one_letter_code
_entity_poly.pdbx_strand_id
1 'polypeptide(L)'
;MVDHRLERRALINEYRRGRLGRDQLCDAHPELIRAAKNVGVQSTVTCPICEQVKLVLVTYVFGPRLPAHGRCVATKADLAQFSGRTDELDAYVVEACTNCRWHHLLRVLPIGGRRAQVGR
;
A
#
# COMPACT_ATOMS: atom_id res chain seq x y z
N MET A 1 -12.27 -8.31 0.84
CA MET A 1 -11.35 -7.14 0.83
C MET A 1 -11.41 -6.49 2.20
N VAL A 2 -10.28 -6.01 2.71
CA VAL A 2 -10.21 -5.22 3.94
C VAL A 2 -9.74 -3.81 3.58
N ASP A 3 -10.43 -2.77 4.05
CA ASP A 3 -10.10 -1.36 3.77
C ASP A 3 -9.72 -0.63 5.06
N HIS A 4 -8.58 0.04 5.04
CA HIS A 4 -7.94 0.69 6.17
C HIS A 4 -7.99 2.23 6.08
N ARG A 5 -8.82 2.80 5.19
CA ARG A 5 -8.94 4.26 5.02
C ARG A 5 -9.57 4.96 6.22
N LEU A 6 -10.36 4.25 7.03
CA LEU A 6 -10.89 4.80 8.29
C LEU A 6 -9.76 5.03 9.29
N GLU A 7 -8.90 4.03 9.50
CA GLU A 7 -7.69 4.13 10.34
C GLU A 7 -6.75 5.22 9.83
N ARG A 8 -6.54 5.28 8.51
CA ARG A 8 -5.78 6.36 7.86
C ARG A 8 -6.28 7.74 8.27
N ARG A 9 -7.59 7.94 8.18
CA ARG A 9 -8.23 9.23 8.48
C ARG A 9 -8.12 9.56 9.97
N ALA A 10 -8.24 8.55 10.84
CA ALA A 10 -8.03 8.73 12.27
C ALA A 10 -6.60 9.23 12.56
N LEU A 11 -5.56 8.54 12.06
CA LEU A 11 -4.16 8.95 12.27
C LEU A 11 -3.87 10.37 11.80
N ILE A 12 -4.36 10.74 10.61
CA ILE A 12 -4.20 12.10 10.08
C ILE A 12 -4.89 13.14 10.98
N ASN A 13 -6.07 12.81 11.52
CA ASN A 13 -6.77 13.71 12.44
C ASN A 13 -6.03 13.87 13.76
N GLU A 14 -5.45 12.80 14.30
CA GLU A 14 -4.65 12.85 15.52
C GLU A 14 -3.38 13.69 15.35
N TYR A 15 -2.71 13.57 14.19
CA TYR A 15 -1.60 14.45 13.79
C TYR A 15 -2.03 15.92 13.73
N ARG A 16 -3.15 16.22 13.05
CA ARG A 16 -3.67 17.58 12.92
C ARG A 16 -4.09 18.21 14.24
N ARG A 17 -4.45 17.38 15.23
CA ARG A 17 -4.75 17.80 16.60
C ARG A 17 -3.50 17.94 17.47
N GLY A 18 -2.31 17.69 16.93
CA GLY A 18 -1.04 17.76 17.64
C GLY A 18 -0.80 16.62 18.64
N ARG A 19 -1.62 15.55 18.59
CA ARG A 19 -1.50 14.40 19.50
C ARG A 19 -0.48 13.37 19.05
N LEU A 20 -0.10 13.39 17.77
CA LEU A 20 0.97 12.59 17.21
C LEU A 20 2.05 13.50 16.62
N GLY A 21 3.30 13.19 16.93
CA GLY A 21 4.45 13.83 16.30
C GLY A 21 4.64 13.36 14.86
N ARG A 22 5.33 14.16 14.06
CA ARG A 22 5.64 13.80 12.67
C ARG A 22 6.52 12.55 12.59
N ASP A 23 7.50 12.43 13.46
CA ASP A 23 8.43 11.30 13.58
C ASP A 23 7.72 9.96 13.82
N GLN A 24 6.59 9.97 14.55
CA GLN A 24 5.78 8.77 14.80
C GLN A 24 4.99 8.29 13.58
N LEU A 25 4.83 9.16 12.57
CA LEU A 25 4.04 8.89 11.36
C LEU A 25 4.89 8.80 10.09
N CYS A 26 6.05 9.44 10.12
CA CYS A 26 6.99 9.59 9.02
C CYS A 26 8.17 8.61 9.15
N ASP A 27 7.86 7.36 9.46
CA ASP A 27 8.82 6.32 9.82
C ASP A 27 8.98 5.23 8.74
N ALA A 28 8.33 5.39 7.57
CA ALA A 28 8.29 4.38 6.51
C ALA A 28 9.68 3.79 6.23
N HIS A 29 9.80 2.46 6.32
CA HIS A 29 11.06 1.76 6.16
C HIS A 29 11.77 2.14 4.83
N PRO A 30 13.11 2.27 4.79
CA PRO A 30 13.82 2.66 3.57
C PRO A 30 13.49 1.81 2.34
N GLU A 31 13.21 0.51 2.55
CA GLU A 31 12.83 -0.39 1.46
C GLU A 31 11.47 -0.05 0.83
N LEU A 32 10.48 0.38 1.63
CA LEU A 32 9.20 0.87 1.09
C LEU A 32 9.40 2.12 0.24
N ILE A 33 10.30 3.02 0.67
CA ILE A 33 10.62 4.23 -0.08
C ILE A 33 11.36 3.89 -1.38
N ARG A 34 12.26 2.90 -1.35
CA ARG A 34 12.92 2.39 -2.55
C ARG A 34 11.90 1.80 -3.52
N ALA A 35 10.96 0.99 -3.06
CA ALA A 35 9.90 0.44 -3.90
C ALA A 35 9.02 1.56 -4.48
N ALA A 36 8.60 2.53 -3.65
CA ALA A 36 7.83 3.68 -4.11
C ALA A 36 8.54 4.47 -5.22
N LYS A 37 9.86 4.69 -5.11
CA LYS A 37 10.62 5.45 -6.11
C LYS A 37 10.79 4.70 -7.43
N ASN A 38 10.94 3.38 -7.41
CA ASN A 38 11.36 2.61 -8.60
C ASN A 38 10.22 1.85 -9.28
N VAL A 39 9.23 1.39 -8.52
CA VAL A 39 8.16 0.50 -9.02
C VAL A 39 6.76 0.92 -8.59
N GLY A 40 6.64 1.92 -7.73
CA GLY A 40 5.33 2.41 -7.28
C GLY A 40 4.59 3.21 -8.35
N VAL A 41 3.27 3.30 -8.20
CA VAL A 41 2.41 4.10 -9.09
C VAL A 41 2.02 5.40 -8.38
N GLN A 42 2.35 6.54 -9.00
CA GLN A 42 1.96 7.84 -8.47
C GLN A 42 0.43 7.96 -8.39
N SER A 43 -0.07 8.40 -7.23
CA SER A 43 -1.48 8.71 -7.01
C SER A 43 -1.78 10.19 -7.28
N THR A 44 -3.07 10.53 -7.32
CA THR A 44 -3.52 11.94 -7.41
C THR A 44 -3.52 12.66 -6.06
N VAL A 45 -3.32 11.93 -4.96
CA VAL A 45 -3.43 12.44 -3.59
C VAL A 45 -2.13 13.09 -3.15
N THR A 46 -2.18 14.35 -2.73
CA THR A 46 -1.02 15.02 -2.10
C THR A 46 -0.82 14.47 -0.68
N CYS A 47 0.44 14.31 -0.25
CA CYS A 47 0.76 13.83 1.08
C CYS A 47 0.08 14.70 2.16
N PRO A 48 -0.75 14.12 3.04
CA PRO A 48 -1.51 14.88 4.04
C PRO A 48 -0.66 15.37 5.22
N ILE A 49 0.62 14.98 5.28
CA ILE A 49 1.53 15.30 6.39
C ILE A 49 2.48 16.44 6.03
N CYS A 50 3.17 16.34 4.88
CA CYS A 50 4.10 17.38 4.44
C CYS A 50 3.56 18.26 3.31
N GLU A 51 2.48 17.86 2.64
CA GLU A 51 1.82 18.62 1.56
C GLU A 51 2.70 18.97 0.35
N GLN A 52 3.89 18.37 0.25
CA GLN A 52 4.90 18.74 -0.76
C GLN A 52 4.85 17.89 -2.03
N VAL A 53 4.49 16.60 -1.94
CA VAL A 53 4.53 15.67 -3.08
C VAL A 53 3.27 14.80 -3.11
N LYS A 54 2.97 14.25 -4.29
CA LYS A 54 1.95 13.22 -4.44
C LYS A 54 2.40 11.91 -3.78
N LEU A 55 1.46 11.22 -3.14
CA LEU A 55 1.69 9.89 -2.59
C LEU A 55 1.87 8.88 -3.73
N VAL A 56 2.67 7.86 -3.47
CA VAL A 56 2.89 6.73 -4.37
C VAL A 56 2.26 5.48 -3.78
N LEU A 57 1.59 4.69 -4.61
CA LEU A 57 1.04 3.40 -4.22
C LEU A 57 2.03 2.30 -4.57
N VAL A 58 2.32 1.46 -3.58
CA VAL A 58 3.16 0.27 -3.72
C VAL A 58 2.27 -0.94 -3.40
N THR A 59 2.27 -1.94 -4.27
CA THR A 59 1.47 -3.15 -4.05
C THR A 59 2.39 -4.34 -3.86
N TYR A 60 2.26 -5.02 -2.71
CA TYR A 60 2.98 -6.25 -2.42
C TYR A 60 2.03 -7.44 -2.49
N VAL A 61 2.39 -8.47 -3.25
CA VAL A 61 1.62 -9.71 -3.35
C VAL A 61 2.32 -10.79 -2.52
N PHE A 62 1.57 -11.42 -1.64
CA PHE A 62 2.03 -12.55 -0.82
C PHE A 62 1.16 -13.77 -1.07
N GLY A 63 1.73 -14.95 -0.79
CA GLY A 63 1.02 -16.21 -0.81
C GLY A 63 1.92 -17.38 -1.22
N PRO A 64 1.35 -18.57 -1.41
CA PRO A 64 2.11 -19.78 -1.70
C PRO A 64 2.97 -19.63 -2.96
N ARG A 65 4.19 -20.18 -2.91
CA ARG A 65 5.13 -20.20 -4.04
C ARG A 65 5.60 -18.80 -4.48
N LEU A 66 5.46 -17.78 -3.62
CA LEU A 66 6.13 -16.49 -3.73
C LEU A 66 7.27 -16.39 -2.71
N PRO A 67 8.28 -15.54 -2.94
CA PRO A 67 9.30 -15.25 -1.94
C PRO A 67 8.69 -14.75 -0.63
N ALA A 68 9.35 -15.01 0.50
CA ALA A 68 8.86 -14.59 1.82
C ALA A 68 8.70 -13.07 1.96
N HIS A 69 9.50 -12.28 1.23
CA HIS A 69 9.37 -10.82 1.17
C HIS A 69 8.25 -10.34 0.23
N GLY A 70 7.50 -11.27 -0.35
CA GLY A 70 6.46 -10.99 -1.33
C GLY A 70 7.03 -10.56 -2.68
N ARG A 71 6.15 -10.28 -3.63
CA ARG A 71 6.50 -9.70 -4.92
C ARG A 71 5.89 -8.32 -5.04
N CYS A 72 6.70 -7.32 -5.33
CA CYS A 72 6.19 -5.98 -5.64
C CYS A 72 5.60 -5.99 -7.06
N VAL A 73 4.39 -5.44 -7.20
CA VAL A 73 3.69 -5.28 -8.47
C VAL A 73 3.34 -3.81 -8.66
N ALA A 74 3.66 -3.29 -9.85
CA ALA A 74 3.48 -1.88 -10.17
C ALA A 74 2.08 -1.65 -10.75
N THR A 75 1.68 -2.47 -11.70
CA THR A 75 0.49 -2.19 -12.52
C THR A 75 -0.66 -3.16 -12.27
N LYS A 76 -1.87 -2.73 -12.66
CA LYS A 76 -3.03 -3.63 -12.74
C LYS A 76 -2.78 -4.82 -13.69
N ALA A 77 -1.97 -4.62 -14.73
CA ALA A 77 -1.59 -5.70 -15.65
C ALA A 77 -0.69 -6.73 -14.97
N ASP A 78 0.24 -6.29 -14.12
CA ASP A 78 1.06 -7.20 -13.31
C ASP A 78 0.21 -7.99 -12.33
N LEU A 79 -0.79 -7.35 -11.72
CA LEU A 79 -1.77 -8.00 -10.84
C LEU A 79 -2.63 -9.03 -11.60
N ALA A 80 -2.99 -8.76 -12.86
CA ALA A 80 -3.77 -9.67 -13.69
C ALA A 80 -3.00 -10.96 -14.05
N GLN A 81 -1.67 -10.96 -14.00
CA GLN A 81 -0.88 -12.20 -14.18
C GLN A 81 -1.13 -13.22 -13.04
N PHE A 82 -1.68 -12.77 -11.92
CA PHE A 82 -1.99 -13.62 -10.77
C PHE A 82 -3.46 -14.05 -10.70
N SER A 83 -4.37 -13.39 -11.44
CA SER A 83 -5.81 -13.66 -11.36
C SER A 83 -6.22 -15.02 -11.95
N GLY A 84 -5.37 -15.64 -12.77
CA GLY A 84 -5.58 -16.99 -13.31
C GLY A 84 -5.01 -18.12 -12.45
N ARG A 85 -4.37 -17.82 -11.31
CA ARG A 85 -3.76 -18.84 -10.45
C ARG A 85 -4.81 -19.46 -9.52
N THR A 86 -4.66 -20.75 -9.26
CA THR A 86 -5.44 -21.48 -8.24
C THR A 86 -5.01 -21.12 -6.81
N ASP A 87 -3.82 -20.52 -6.64
CA ASP A 87 -3.32 -20.06 -5.35
C ASP A 87 -4.17 -18.93 -4.79
N GLU A 88 -4.44 -19.00 -3.49
CA GLU A 88 -4.95 -17.86 -2.73
C GLU A 88 -3.78 -16.92 -2.40
N LEU A 89 -3.81 -15.73 -2.98
CA LEU A 89 -2.81 -14.68 -2.78
C LEU A 89 -3.49 -13.45 -2.16
N ASP A 90 -2.71 -12.64 -1.46
CA ASP A 90 -3.16 -11.36 -0.92
C ASP A 90 -2.27 -10.22 -1.43
N ALA A 91 -2.90 -9.18 -1.96
CA ALA A 91 -2.24 -7.94 -2.34
C ALA A 91 -2.47 -6.84 -1.31
N TYR A 92 -1.37 -6.30 -0.80
CA TYR A 92 -1.31 -5.23 0.19
C TYR A 92 -0.97 -3.94 -0.53
N VAL A 93 -1.94 -3.02 -0.59
CA VAL A 93 -1.77 -1.72 -1.26
C VAL A 93 -1.38 -0.69 -0.21
N VAL A 94 -0.13 -0.25 -0.23
CA VAL A 94 0.44 0.71 0.71
C VAL A 94 0.63 2.05 0.00
N GLU A 95 0.21 3.15 0.60
CA GLU A 95 0.62 4.48 0.17
C GLU A 95 1.89 4.91 0.89
N ALA A 96 2.78 5.62 0.19
CA ALA A 96 4.01 6.16 0.76
C ALA A 96 4.31 7.55 0.20
N CYS A 97 4.84 8.43 1.04
CA CYS A 97 5.40 9.71 0.64
C CYS A 97 6.92 9.59 0.47
N THR A 98 7.41 9.77 -0.75
CA THR A 98 8.85 9.67 -1.07
C THR A 98 9.70 10.79 -0.50
N ASN A 99 9.07 11.82 0.06
CA ASN A 99 9.71 12.98 0.66
C ASN A 99 9.74 12.89 2.19
N CYS A 100 8.58 12.87 2.85
CA CYS A 100 8.52 12.86 4.31
C CYS A 100 8.47 11.47 4.94
N ARG A 101 8.41 10.38 4.17
CA ARG A 101 8.30 9.00 4.69
C ARG A 101 7.00 8.69 5.46
N TRP A 102 5.95 9.47 5.27
CA TRP A 102 4.59 9.02 5.63
C TRP A 102 4.26 7.72 4.89
N HIS A 103 3.59 6.77 5.55
CA HIS A 103 3.01 5.62 4.88
C HIS A 103 1.75 5.13 5.56
N HIS A 104 0.89 4.41 4.83
CA HIS A 104 -0.28 3.75 5.39
C HIS A 104 -0.73 2.58 4.50
N LEU A 105 -1.13 1.45 5.10
CA LEU A 105 -1.80 0.38 4.36
C LEU A 105 -3.21 0.85 3.99
N LEU A 106 -3.56 0.91 2.71
CA LEU A 106 -4.89 1.34 2.28
C LEU A 106 -5.90 0.20 2.26
N ARG A 107 -5.47 -0.97 1.76
CA ARG A 107 -6.36 -2.12 1.58
C ARG A 107 -5.59 -3.41 1.37
N VAL A 108 -6.25 -4.52 1.71
CA VAL A 108 -5.84 -5.88 1.37
C VAL A 108 -6.86 -6.49 0.43
N LEU A 109 -6.39 -6.92 -0.75
CA LEU A 109 -7.18 -7.48 -1.83
C LEU A 109 -6.84 -8.96 -2.00
N PRO A 110 -7.79 -9.90 -1.86
CA PRO A 110 -7.55 -11.28 -2.25
C PRO A 110 -7.39 -11.36 -3.78
N ILE A 111 -6.43 -12.15 -4.25
CA ILE A 111 -6.12 -12.38 -5.66
C ILE A 111 -6.00 -13.88 -5.90
N GLY A 112 -6.55 -14.35 -7.03
CA GLY A 112 -6.54 -15.76 -7.38
C GLY A 112 -7.39 -16.62 -6.42
N GLY A 113 -7.43 -17.92 -6.70
CA GLY A 113 -8.18 -18.88 -5.89
C GLY A 113 -9.70 -18.61 -5.82
N ARG A 114 -10.40 -19.36 -4.97
CA ARG A 114 -11.87 -19.23 -4.82
C ARG A 114 -12.27 -17.93 -4.13
N ARG A 115 -11.45 -17.43 -3.20
CA ARG A 115 -11.72 -16.20 -2.43
C ARG A 115 -11.78 -14.94 -3.30
N ALA A 116 -11.05 -14.88 -4.41
CA ALA A 116 -11.15 -13.76 -5.35
C ALA A 116 -12.46 -13.76 -6.16
N GLN A 117 -13.15 -14.91 -6.28
CA GLN A 117 -14.35 -15.06 -7.11
C GLN A 117 -15.66 -14.64 -6.40
N VAL A 118 -15.65 -14.57 -5.06
CA VAL A 118 -16.86 -14.31 -4.24
C VAL A 118 -17.26 -12.81 -4.21
N GLY A 119 -16.44 -11.92 -4.78
CA GLY A 119 -16.67 -10.47 -4.75
C GLY A 119 -17.15 -9.85 -6.06
N ARG A 120 -17.71 -10.62 -6.99
CA ARG A 120 -18.16 -10.12 -8.30
C ARG A 120 -19.67 -9.87 -8.35
#